data_AF-P0C6R6-F1
#
_entry.id   AF-P0C6R6-F1
#
_cell.length_a   1.000
_cell.length_b   1.000
_cell.length_c   1.000
_cell.angle_alpha   90.00
_cell.angle_beta   90.00
_cell.angle_gamma   90.00
#
_symmetry.space_group_name_H-M   'P 1'
#
loop_
_entity.id
_entity.type
_entity.pdbx_description
1 polymer ?
#
loop_
_entity_poly.entity_id
_entity_poly.type
_entity_poly.pdbx_seq_one_letter_code
_entity_poly.pdbx_strand_id
1 'polypeptide(L)' 'DCESGPCCDNCKFLKEGTICKMARGDNMHHYCNGKTCDCPRNPYKGEHD' A
#
# COMPACT_ATOMS: atom_id res chain seq x y z
N ASP A 1 -2.31 -19.56 -6.88
CA ASP A 1 -2.55 -18.59 -5.80
C ASP A 1 -3.15 -17.31 -6.34
N CYS A 2 -4.26 -16.88 -5.76
CA CYS A 2 -4.80 -15.54 -5.94
C CYS A 2 -4.84 -14.91 -4.55
N GLU A 3 -3.83 -14.11 -4.24
CA GLU A 3 -3.83 -13.38 -2.99
C GLU A 3 -4.79 -12.18 -3.09
N SER A 4 -5.63 -12.03 -2.06
CA SER A 4 -6.55 -10.91 -1.93
C SER A 4 -5.93 -9.88 -0.99
N GLY A 5 -6.04 -8.60 -1.33
CA GLY A 5 -5.52 -7.54 -0.47
C GLY A 5 -5.68 -6.16 -1.09
N PRO A 6 -5.39 -5.10 -0.32
CA PRO A 6 -5.56 -3.70 -0.76
C PRO A 6 -4.69 -3.34 -1.97
N CYS A 7 -3.63 -4.10 -2.25
CA CYS A 7 -2.76 -3.93 -3.40
C CYS A 7 -2.93 -4.99 -4.49
N CYS A 8 -4.03 -5.73 -4.48
CA CYS A 8 -4.36 -6.69 -5.53
C CYS A 8 -5.79 -6.51 -6.03
N ASP A 9 -5.94 -6.50 -7.35
CA ASP A 9 -7.23 -6.49 -8.02
C ASP A 9 -7.27 -7.60 -9.07
N ASN A 10 -8.33 -8.41 -9.07
CA ASN A 10 -8.50 -9.55 -9.99
C ASN A 10 -7.25 -10.46 -10.06
N CYS A 11 -6.66 -10.79 -8.91
CA CYS A 11 -5.44 -11.61 -8.80
C CYS A 11 -4.19 -10.99 -9.45
N LYS A 12 -4.16 -9.67 -9.64
CA LYS A 12 -3.01 -8.93 -10.19
C LYS A 12 -2.56 -7.87 -9.20
N PHE A 13 -1.25 -7.71 -9.07
CA PHE A 13 -0.67 -6.62 -8.28
C PHE A 13 -1.06 -5.27 -8.90
N LEU A 14 -1.56 -4.37 -8.05
CA LEU A 14 -1.71 -2.97 -8.41
C LEU A 14 -0.34 -2.36 -8.66
N LYS A 15 -0.28 -1.34 -9.52
CA LYS A 15 0.96 -0.67 -9.89
C LYS A 15 1.67 -0.08 -8.66
N GLU A 16 2.99 -0.15 -8.63
CA GLU A 16 3.81 0.55 -7.64
C GLU A 16 3.42 2.04 -7.57
N GLY A 17 3.21 2.56 -6.36
CA GLY A 17 2.75 3.93 -6.12
C GLY A 17 1.22 4.10 -6.07
N THR A 18 0.43 3.04 -6.22
CA THR A 18 -1.03 3.10 -5.98
C THR A 18 -1.31 3.30 -4.49
N ILE A 19 -2.12 4.28 -4.11
CA ILE A 19 -2.48 4.50 -2.70
C ILE A 19 -3.34 3.33 -2.20
N CYS A 20 -2.88 2.66 -1.15
CA CYS A 20 -3.60 1.55 -0.52
C CYS A 20 -4.15 1.90 0.86
N LYS A 21 -3.61 2.94 1.52
CA LYS A 21 -4.16 3.47 2.77
C LYS A 21 -3.91 4.98 2.85
N MET A 22 -5.00 5.74 2.92
CA MET A 22 -4.93 7.16 3.24
C MET A 22 -4.51 7.33 4.69
N ALA A 23 -3.45 8.12 4.89
CA ALA A 23 -3.02 8.53 6.21
C ALA A 23 -3.86 9.71 6.72
N ARG A 24 -3.84 9.95 8.03
CA ARG A 24 -4.56 11.06 8.68
C ARG A 24 -3.62 12.23 8.93
N GLY A 25 -4.10 13.46 8.73
CA GLY A 25 -3.32 14.69 8.97
C GLY A 25 -2.18 14.85 7.97
N ASP A 26 -1.03 15.36 8.45
CA ASP A 26 0.18 15.60 7.65
C ASP A 26 1.02 14.34 7.38
N ASN A 27 0.48 13.18 7.75
CA ASN A 27 1.14 11.90 7.59
C ASN A 27 1.16 11.43 6.12
N MET A 28 2.20 10.70 5.75
CA MET A 28 2.31 10.15 4.41
C MET A 28 1.40 8.92 4.22
N HIS A 29 0.68 8.90 3.09
CA HIS A 29 -0.12 7.75 2.66
C HIS A 29 0.73 6.50 2.47
N HIS A 30 0.10 5.33 2.52
CA HIS A 30 0.75 4.05 2.19
C HIS A 30 0.46 3.70 0.74
N TYR A 31 1.45 3.09 0.10
CA TYR A 31 1.45 2.84 -1.33
C TYR A 31 1.79 1.39 -1.62
N CYS A 32 1.18 0.83 -2.67
CA CYS A 32 1.52 -0.48 -3.18
C CYS A 32 2.95 -0.51 -3.74
N ASN A 33 3.63 -1.64 -3.55
CA ASN A 33 4.99 -1.88 -4.05
C ASN A 33 5.03 -2.59 -5.42
N GLY A 34 3.87 -2.98 -5.97
CA GLY A 34 3.75 -3.72 -7.22
C GLY A 34 4.19 -5.19 -7.18
N LYS A 35 4.42 -5.75 -5.99
CA LYS A 35 5.00 -7.09 -5.77
C LYS A 35 4.22 -7.92 -4.76
N THR A 36 3.45 -7.29 -3.88
CA THR A 36 2.70 -7.95 -2.82
C THR A 36 1.26 -7.40 -2.77
N CYS A 37 0.33 -8.20 -2.25
CA CYS A 37 -1.08 -7.81 -2.13
C CYS A 37 -1.38 -7.02 -0.85
N ASP A 38 -0.49 -7.04 0.14
CA ASP A 38 -0.58 -6.21 1.34
C ASP A 38 -0.30 -4.73 1.02
N CYS A 39 -0.72 -3.85 1.94
CA CYS A 39 -0.45 -2.43 1.87
C CYS A 39 0.76 -2.11 2.76
N PRO A 40 2.00 -2.09 2.21
CA PRO A 40 3.17 -1.88 3.02
C PRO A 40 3.16 -0.46 3.59
N ARG A 41 3.59 -0.35 4.85
CA ARG A 41 3.76 0.95 5.51
C ARG A 41 4.76 1.78 4.71
N ASN A 42 4.41 3.02 4.42
CA ASN A 42 5.31 3.94 3.75
C ASN A 42 6.59 4.12 4.59
N PRO A 43 7.79 3.83 4.05
CA PRO A 43 9.05 3.91 4.79
C PRO A 43 9.37 5.34 5.24
N TYR A 44 8.83 6.36 4.57
CA TYR A 44 8.99 7.77 4.93
C TYR A 44 8.03 8.24 6.02
N LYS A 45 7.04 7.41 6.39
CA LYS A 45 6.19 7.69 7.53
C LYS A 45 7.00 7.45 8.81
N GLY A 46 7.22 8.48 9.62
CA GLY A 46 7.98 8.38 10.87
C GLY A 46 7.33 7.38 11.82
N GLU A 47 8.10 6.63 12.61
CA GLU A 47 7.57 5.60 13.53
C GLU A 47 6.47 6.12 14.47
N HIS A 48 6.42 7.44 14.67
CA HIS A 48 5.50 8.15 15.56
C HIS A 48 4.35 8.92 14.89
N ASP A 49 4.10 8.71 13.60
CA ASP A 49 3.02 9.33 12.82
C ASP A 49 1.68 8.55 12.84
#